data_AF-A0A9X2KR03-F1
#
_entry.id   AF-A0A9X2KR03-F1
#
_cell.length_a   1.000
_cell.length_b   1.000
_cell.length_c   1.000
_cell.angle_alpha   90.00
_cell.angle_beta   90.00
_cell.angle_gamma   90.00
#
_symmetry.space_group_name_H-M   'P 1'
#
loop_
_entity.id
_entity.type
_entity.pdbx_description
1 polymer ?
#
loop_
_entity_poly.entity_id
_entity_poly.type
_entity_poly.pdbx_seq_one_letter_code
_entity_poly.pdbx_strand_id
1 'polypeptide(L)'
;MRLFPLFAAVATAWLALAATPAQARCTLGSTFAPAGSTPSGVHVPTGWDGATPAPLIVLLHGSTATGAAMLRDSGLAATADRHGVLVAYPDGGIAAKTGFVWNIPGVPTVEGTIPGPGERDDVAYLTALVDGLVAAGCADRTRVYVTGLSGGGRMTSWLGCVAPERFAAIAPVVGLRAGNPLKRDPTRPDPRSCRPKTPVSVIAFAGDADRTNPIQGGGAPYWSYPMHAAEQRWAQLNRCRAAPVTRFVSARVYEEHYGACRDGAEMTARITVGGGHSWVVDNEALWALLSRHRRG
;
A
#
# COMPACT_ATOMS: atom_id res chain seq x y z
N MET A 1 50.69 49.29 -21.15
CA MET A 1 49.42 48.74 -21.67
C MET A 1 49.15 47.41 -20.96
N ARG A 2 48.32 47.40 -19.92
CA ARG A 2 47.83 46.17 -19.27
C ARG A 2 46.33 46.34 -19.05
N LEU A 3 45.52 45.63 -19.83
CA LEU A 3 44.08 45.52 -19.65
C LEU A 3 43.80 44.43 -18.61
N PHE A 4 42.98 44.74 -17.60
CA PHE A 4 42.34 43.75 -16.74
C PHE A 4 40.88 43.59 -17.19
N PRO A 5 40.35 42.36 -17.35
CA PRO A 5 38.94 42.16 -17.65
C PRO A 5 38.13 42.19 -16.35
N LEU A 6 37.02 42.94 -16.35
CA LEU A 6 35.98 42.82 -15.32
C LEU A 6 35.18 41.52 -15.56
N PHE A 7 35.20 40.61 -14.58
CA PHE A 7 34.23 39.52 -14.51
C PHE A 7 32.97 40.03 -13.78
N ALA A 8 31.84 40.08 -14.49
CA ALA A 8 30.53 40.31 -13.88
C ALA A 8 30.03 38.99 -13.27
N ALA A 9 29.81 38.98 -11.95
CA ALA A 9 29.18 37.86 -11.26
C ALA A 9 27.67 37.88 -11.52
N VAL A 10 27.15 36.86 -12.18
CA VAL A 10 25.70 36.63 -12.33
C VAL A 10 25.20 35.90 -11.08
N ALA A 11 24.44 36.60 -10.24
CA ALA A 11 23.76 35.99 -9.11
C ALA A 11 22.47 35.32 -9.58
N THR A 12 22.44 33.98 -9.60
CA THR A 12 21.20 33.21 -9.79
C THR A 12 20.40 33.19 -8.51
N ALA A 13 19.28 33.92 -8.48
CA ALA A 13 18.31 33.86 -7.39
C ALA A 13 17.50 32.56 -7.49
N TRP A 14 17.56 31.73 -6.44
CA TRP A 14 16.69 30.56 -6.28
C TRP A 14 15.37 31.02 -5.64
N LEU A 15 14.28 31.01 -6.41
CA LEU A 15 12.93 31.18 -5.88
C LEU A 15 12.51 29.87 -5.20
N ALA A 16 12.45 29.87 -3.87
CA ALA A 16 11.80 28.79 -3.13
C ALA A 16 10.28 28.92 -3.30
N LEU A 17 9.62 27.93 -3.92
CA LEU A 17 8.16 27.90 -3.99
C LEU A 17 7.61 27.68 -2.56
N ALA A 18 6.81 28.63 -2.08
CA ALA A 18 6.06 28.47 -0.84
C ALA A 18 4.94 27.43 -1.04
N ALA A 19 4.73 26.57 -0.03
CA ALA A 19 3.63 25.62 -0.03
C ALA A 19 2.28 26.35 -0.05
N THR A 20 1.33 25.84 -0.84
CA THR A 20 -0.05 26.33 -0.90
C THR A 20 -0.78 26.06 0.43
N PRO A 21 -1.84 26.82 0.75
CA PRO A 21 -2.65 26.57 1.95
C PRO A 21 -3.21 25.14 2.04
N ALA A 22 -3.52 24.53 0.89
CA ALA A 22 -3.98 23.14 0.81
C ALA A 22 -2.88 22.14 1.24
N GLN A 23 -1.64 22.40 0.82
CA GLN A 23 -0.47 21.58 1.19
C GLN A 23 -0.14 21.71 2.68
N ALA A 24 -0.35 22.89 3.28
CA ALA A 24 -0.19 23.09 4.72
C ALA A 24 -1.30 22.40 5.55
N ARG A 25 -2.52 22.26 5.00
CA ARG A 25 -3.66 21.62 5.67
C ARG A 25 -3.58 20.10 5.68
N CYS A 26 -3.10 19.49 4.60
CA CYS A 26 -3.10 18.04 4.42
C CYS A 26 -1.74 17.44 4.78
N THR A 27 -1.43 17.46 6.08
CA THR A 27 -0.21 16.88 6.64
C THR A 27 -0.53 15.75 7.60
N LEU A 28 0.41 14.82 7.78
CA LEU A 28 0.36 13.93 8.93
C LEU A 28 0.83 14.76 10.14
N GLY A 29 -0.06 15.05 11.08
CA GLY A 29 0.31 15.74 12.32
C GLY A 29 1.40 14.97 13.08
N SER A 30 2.07 15.65 14.02
CA SER A 30 3.13 15.05 14.86
C SER A 30 2.69 13.79 15.63
N THR A 31 1.38 13.64 15.87
CA THR A 31 0.75 12.44 16.44
C THR A 31 0.94 11.17 15.63
N PHE A 32 1.29 11.29 14.33
CA PHE A 32 1.37 10.16 13.43
C PHE A 32 2.80 9.68 13.12
N ALA A 33 3.83 10.36 13.61
CA ALA A 33 5.23 9.98 13.41
C ALA A 33 5.80 9.34 14.70
N PRO A 34 6.39 8.12 14.64
CA PRO A 34 7.20 7.61 15.74
C PRO A 34 8.36 8.56 16.07
N ALA A 35 8.71 8.70 17.35
CA ALA A 35 9.85 9.52 17.76
C ALA A 35 11.14 9.02 17.06
N GLY A 36 11.85 9.92 16.35
CA GLY A 36 13.09 9.60 15.65
C GLY A 36 12.96 9.02 14.23
N SER A 37 11.76 9.03 13.64
CA SER A 37 11.53 8.61 12.24
C SER A 37 12.01 9.66 11.21
N THR A 38 12.42 9.21 10.01
CA THR A 38 12.44 10.06 8.80
C THR A 38 11.01 10.51 8.47
N PRO A 39 10.76 11.64 7.77
CA PRO A 39 9.41 12.17 7.68
C PRO A 39 8.45 11.22 6.95
N SER A 40 7.56 10.57 7.69
CA SER A 40 6.28 10.09 7.18
C SER A 40 5.41 11.30 6.82
N GLY A 41 4.54 11.19 5.82
CA GLY A 41 3.81 12.35 5.34
C GLY A 41 2.68 12.05 4.37
N VAL A 42 2.18 13.13 3.77
CA VAL A 42 1.21 13.09 2.67
C VAL A 42 1.84 13.79 1.47
N HIS A 43 1.93 13.09 0.35
CA HIS A 43 2.25 13.69 -0.94
C HIS A 43 0.98 14.32 -1.45
N VAL A 44 1.03 15.64 -1.59
CA VAL A 44 -0.06 16.43 -2.15
C VAL A 44 0.22 16.63 -3.64
N PRO A 45 -0.67 16.17 -4.53
CA PRO A 45 -0.41 16.19 -5.96
C PRO A 45 -0.29 17.63 -6.47
N THR A 46 0.64 17.81 -7.41
CA THR A 46 0.90 19.12 -8.01
C THR A 46 -0.37 19.70 -8.64
N GLY A 47 -0.68 20.96 -8.34
CA GLY A 47 -1.84 21.66 -8.90
C GLY A 47 -3.16 21.39 -8.18
N TRP A 48 -3.20 20.55 -7.15
CA TRP A 48 -4.40 20.43 -6.31
C TRP A 48 -4.53 21.66 -5.39
N ASP A 49 -5.66 22.35 -5.54
CA ASP A 49 -5.98 23.59 -4.85
C ASP A 49 -6.67 23.38 -3.49
N GLY A 50 -7.01 22.13 -3.15
CA GLY A 50 -7.72 21.78 -1.93
C GLY A 50 -9.21 22.15 -1.92
N ALA A 51 -9.78 22.56 -3.07
CA ALA A 51 -11.18 22.96 -3.15
C ALA A 51 -12.13 21.76 -3.04
N THR A 52 -11.71 20.59 -3.54
CA THR A 52 -12.47 19.34 -3.45
C THR A 52 -11.61 18.22 -2.86
N PRO A 53 -12.19 17.33 -2.02
CA PRO A 53 -11.46 16.19 -1.49
C PRO A 53 -10.95 15.28 -2.62
N ALA A 54 -9.66 14.95 -2.56
CA ALA A 54 -8.99 14.12 -3.55
C ALA A 54 -9.09 12.63 -3.21
N PRO A 55 -8.92 11.71 -4.17
CA PRO A 55 -8.71 10.29 -3.88
C PRO A 55 -7.46 10.11 -3.02
N LEU A 56 -7.44 9.09 -2.17
CA LEU A 56 -6.32 8.80 -1.28
C LEU A 56 -5.79 7.39 -1.52
N ILE A 57 -4.48 7.27 -1.69
CA ILE A 57 -3.75 6.00 -1.57
C ILE A 57 -2.92 6.03 -0.29
N VAL A 58 -3.15 5.07 0.61
CA VAL A 58 -2.25 4.80 1.73
C VAL A 58 -1.18 3.82 1.25
N LEU A 59 0.08 4.27 1.19
CA LEU A 59 1.23 3.51 0.71
C LEU A 59 2.07 3.01 1.89
N LEU A 60 2.08 1.69 2.08
CA LEU A 60 2.73 1.03 3.21
C LEU A 60 4.09 0.45 2.80
N HIS A 61 5.14 0.82 3.55
CA HIS A 61 6.51 0.36 3.30
C HIS A 61 6.70 -1.13 3.63
N GLY A 62 7.73 -1.75 3.01
CA GLY A 62 8.19 -3.09 3.38
C GLY A 62 8.84 -3.13 4.76
N SER A 63 8.96 -4.31 5.35
CA SER A 63 9.66 -4.47 6.63
C SER A 63 11.09 -3.92 6.55
N THR A 64 11.54 -3.26 7.62
CA THR A 64 12.86 -2.62 7.75
C THR A 64 13.09 -1.37 6.88
N ALA A 65 12.02 -0.82 6.30
CA ALA A 65 12.04 0.42 5.52
C ALA A 65 11.26 1.53 6.23
N THR A 66 11.12 2.68 5.56
CA THR A 66 10.33 3.83 6.02
C THR A 66 9.33 4.24 4.95
N GLY A 67 8.28 4.96 5.33
CA GLY A 67 7.28 5.50 4.41
C GLY A 67 7.92 6.39 3.34
N ALA A 68 8.86 7.26 3.74
CA ALA A 68 9.59 8.12 2.81
C ALA A 68 10.40 7.32 1.77
N ALA A 69 11.06 6.24 2.21
CA ALA A 69 11.77 5.34 1.30
C ALA A 69 10.80 4.66 0.33
N MET A 70 9.65 4.19 0.82
CA MET A 70 8.64 3.55 -0.04
C MET A 70 8.05 4.50 -1.07
N LEU A 71 7.76 5.76 -0.72
CA LEU A 71 7.27 6.75 -1.68
C LEU A 71 8.28 6.96 -2.82
N ARG A 72 9.56 7.12 -2.46
CA ARG A 72 10.65 7.29 -3.43
C ARG A 72 10.80 6.04 -4.31
N ASP A 73 10.92 4.87 -3.70
CA ASP A 73 11.29 3.63 -4.40
C ASP A 73 10.13 3.06 -5.24
N SER A 74 8.87 3.34 -4.86
CA SER A 74 7.71 3.01 -5.70
C SER A 74 7.54 3.93 -6.90
N GLY A 75 8.02 5.18 -6.83
CA GLY A 75 7.74 6.21 -7.83
C GLY A 75 6.27 6.64 -7.90
N LEU A 76 5.45 6.32 -6.88
CA LEU A 76 4.00 6.55 -6.92
C LEU A 76 3.63 8.04 -6.92
N ALA A 77 4.50 8.92 -6.39
CA ALA A 77 4.31 10.37 -6.40
C ALA A 77 4.06 10.94 -7.81
N ALA A 78 4.77 10.43 -8.83
CA ALA A 78 4.58 10.90 -10.20
C ALA A 78 3.22 10.52 -10.78
N THR A 79 2.67 9.37 -10.38
CA THR A 79 1.31 8.96 -10.76
C THR A 79 0.28 9.79 -10.00
N ALA A 80 0.55 10.06 -8.73
CA ALA A 80 -0.27 10.90 -7.88
C ALA A 80 -0.44 12.31 -8.47
N ASP A 81 0.65 12.93 -8.90
CA ASP A 81 0.64 14.23 -9.58
C ASP A 81 -0.19 14.22 -10.86
N ARG A 82 -0.04 13.19 -11.71
CA ARG A 82 -0.78 13.08 -12.98
C ARG A 82 -2.28 12.96 -12.80
N HIS A 83 -2.72 12.32 -11.72
CA HIS A 83 -4.12 11.93 -11.52
C HIS A 83 -4.82 12.71 -10.40
N GLY A 84 -4.14 13.66 -9.77
CA GLY A 84 -4.70 14.45 -8.67
C GLY A 84 -5.04 13.59 -7.45
N VAL A 85 -4.15 12.66 -7.07
CA VAL A 85 -4.35 11.70 -5.98
C VAL A 85 -3.43 12.04 -4.81
N LEU A 86 -3.95 11.99 -3.58
CA LEU A 86 -3.13 12.08 -2.37
C LEU A 86 -2.45 10.74 -2.09
N VAL A 87 -1.19 10.78 -1.64
CA VAL A 87 -0.51 9.57 -1.16
C VAL A 87 -0.06 9.77 0.29
N ALA A 88 -0.68 9.08 1.23
CA ALA A 88 -0.17 9.02 2.59
C ALA A 88 0.85 7.89 2.71
N TYR A 89 2.04 8.17 3.25
CA TYR A 89 3.13 7.20 3.39
C TYR A 89 3.62 7.15 4.86
N PRO A 90 2.82 6.55 5.76
CA PRO A 90 3.18 6.45 7.18
C PRO A 90 4.30 5.44 7.45
N ASP A 91 4.91 5.54 8.64
CA ASP A 91 5.83 4.54 9.17
C ASP A 91 5.09 3.53 10.07
N GLY A 92 5.58 2.28 10.09
CA GLY A 92 5.14 1.22 10.99
C GLY A 92 5.46 1.50 12.46
N GLY A 93 4.75 0.82 13.36
CA GLY A 93 4.80 1.11 14.79
C GLY A 93 6.02 0.53 15.52
N ILE A 94 6.67 -0.47 14.93
CA ILE A 94 7.73 -1.24 15.58
C ILE A 94 9.07 -0.84 14.97
N ALA A 95 9.99 -0.32 15.78
CA ALA A 95 11.35 -0.02 15.33
C ALA A 95 12.12 -1.33 15.06
N ALA A 96 12.83 -1.37 13.94
CA ALA A 96 13.77 -2.46 13.62
C ALA A 96 15.20 -1.93 13.60
N LYS A 97 16.18 -2.81 13.38
CA LYS A 97 17.59 -2.41 13.20
C LYS A 97 17.77 -1.29 12.17
N THR A 98 16.95 -1.32 11.12
CA THR A 98 16.79 -0.25 10.14
C THR A 98 15.31 -0.03 9.90
N GLY A 99 14.84 1.22 9.93
CA GLY A 99 13.45 1.56 9.66
C GLY A 99 12.45 0.89 10.62
N PHE A 100 11.30 0.50 10.08
CA PHE A 100 10.16 0.03 10.86
C PHE A 100 9.54 -1.27 10.33
N VAL A 101 8.70 -1.89 11.17
CA VAL A 101 7.86 -3.03 10.84
C VAL A 101 6.43 -2.74 11.27
N TRP A 102 5.47 -3.26 10.50
CA TRP A 102 4.05 -3.20 10.82
C TRP A 102 3.67 -4.22 11.88
N ASN A 103 2.92 -3.80 12.89
CA ASN A 103 2.25 -4.69 13.84
C ASN A 103 1.05 -5.36 13.17
N ILE A 104 1.24 -6.60 12.70
CA ILE A 104 0.16 -7.42 12.12
C ILE A 104 -0.22 -8.50 13.15
N PRO A 105 -1.43 -8.43 13.76
CA PRO A 105 -1.84 -9.33 14.83
C PRO A 105 -1.70 -10.81 14.48
N GLY A 106 -0.90 -11.53 15.28
CA GLY A 106 -0.70 -12.98 15.15
C GLY A 106 0.25 -13.40 14.01
N VAL A 107 0.93 -12.46 13.36
CA VAL A 107 1.96 -12.72 12.35
C VAL A 107 3.32 -12.34 12.92
N PRO A 108 4.33 -13.23 12.84
CA PRO A 108 5.69 -12.86 13.22
C PRO A 108 6.23 -11.69 12.38
N THR A 109 7.06 -10.84 12.98
CA THR A 109 7.88 -9.87 12.24
C THR A 109 8.98 -10.58 11.46
N VAL A 110 9.71 -9.82 10.65
CA VAL A 110 10.93 -10.34 9.99
C VAL A 110 12.05 -10.68 10.97
N GLU A 111 11.95 -10.22 12.22
CA GLU A 111 12.86 -10.57 13.31
C GLU A 111 12.44 -11.85 14.06
N GLY A 112 11.33 -12.48 13.62
CA GLY A 112 10.88 -13.79 14.10
C GLY A 112 9.97 -13.75 15.32
N THR A 113 9.66 -12.56 15.85
CA THR A 113 8.81 -12.38 17.02
C THR A 113 7.42 -11.93 16.62
N ILE A 114 6.38 -12.48 17.26
CA ILE A 114 5.03 -11.90 17.14
C ILE A 114 5.01 -10.62 17.99
N PRO A 115 4.55 -9.48 17.45
CA PRO A 115 4.42 -8.25 18.21
C PRO A 115 3.65 -8.46 19.53
N GLY A 116 4.20 -7.91 20.62
CA GLY A 116 3.58 -7.97 21.94
C GLY A 116 2.45 -6.96 22.11
N PRO A 117 1.68 -7.04 23.21
CA PRO A 117 0.57 -6.12 23.48
C PRO A 117 1.01 -4.67 23.74
N GLY A 118 2.30 -4.42 23.98
CA GLY A 118 2.86 -3.09 24.15
C GLY A 118 3.21 -2.37 22.84
N GLU A 119 3.17 -3.08 21.71
CA GLU A 119 3.43 -2.48 20.40
C GLU A 119 2.23 -1.67 19.92
N ARG A 120 2.48 -0.59 19.17
CA ARG A 120 1.41 0.27 18.62
C ARG A 120 0.42 -0.56 17.80
N ASP A 121 -0.87 -0.33 17.98
CA ASP A 121 -1.90 -0.87 17.10
C ASP A 121 -1.87 -0.13 15.75
N ASP A 122 -1.17 -0.73 14.78
CA ASP A 122 -1.05 -0.14 13.45
C ASP A 122 -2.37 -0.17 12.67
N VAL A 123 -3.35 -1.01 13.02
CA VAL A 123 -4.69 -0.97 12.40
C VAL A 123 -5.42 0.28 12.87
N ALA A 124 -5.48 0.49 14.19
CA ALA A 124 -6.10 1.69 14.77
C ALA A 124 -5.43 2.97 14.26
N TYR A 125 -4.10 2.99 14.22
CA TYR A 125 -3.32 4.09 13.68
C TYR A 125 -3.65 4.41 12.21
N LEU A 126 -3.64 3.42 11.32
CA LEU A 126 -3.88 3.65 9.89
C LEU A 126 -5.33 4.06 9.60
N THR A 127 -6.30 3.50 10.33
CA THR A 127 -7.71 3.91 10.19
C THR A 127 -7.95 5.33 10.74
N ALA A 128 -7.33 5.70 11.86
CA ALA A 128 -7.39 7.06 12.39
C ALA A 128 -6.72 8.09 11.46
N LEU A 129 -5.63 7.71 10.79
CA LEU A 129 -4.98 8.54 9.77
C LEU A 129 -5.95 8.82 8.61
N VAL A 130 -6.61 7.79 8.08
CA VAL A 130 -7.61 7.94 7.01
C VAL A 130 -8.76 8.82 7.47
N ASP A 131 -9.33 8.53 8.65
CA ASP A 131 -10.46 9.28 9.19
C ASP A 131 -10.09 10.76 9.42
N GLY A 132 -8.86 11.04 9.86
CA GLY A 132 -8.32 12.39 10.02
C GLY A 132 -8.20 13.15 8.69
N LEU A 133 -7.65 12.53 7.64
CA LEU A 133 -7.54 13.16 6.31
C LEU A 133 -8.90 13.41 5.67
N VAL A 134 -9.87 12.52 5.89
CA VAL A 134 -11.26 12.69 5.45
C VAL A 134 -11.93 13.85 6.22
N ALA A 135 -11.82 13.86 7.55
CA ALA A 135 -12.41 14.91 8.39
C ALA A 135 -11.80 16.29 8.10
N ALA A 136 -10.50 16.33 7.78
CA ALA A 136 -9.81 17.53 7.34
C ALA A 136 -10.22 17.97 5.92
N GLY A 137 -11.12 17.27 5.22
CA GLY A 137 -11.55 17.62 3.86
C GLY A 137 -10.50 17.36 2.78
N CYS A 138 -9.41 16.65 3.12
CA CYS A 138 -8.35 16.33 2.16
C CYS A 138 -8.75 15.16 1.28
N ALA A 139 -9.29 14.09 1.89
CA ALA A 139 -9.57 12.83 1.20
C ALA A 139 -11.07 12.61 0.96
N ASP A 140 -11.42 12.17 -0.25
CA ASP A 140 -12.75 11.66 -0.58
C ASP A 140 -12.94 10.29 0.08
N ARG A 141 -13.84 10.23 1.06
CA ARG A 141 -14.15 9.02 1.85
C ARG A 141 -14.68 7.83 1.04
N THR A 142 -15.07 8.05 -0.21
CA THR A 142 -15.53 7.00 -1.13
C THR A 142 -14.41 6.48 -2.03
N ARG A 143 -13.26 7.16 -2.06
CA ARG A 143 -12.10 6.87 -2.92
C ARG A 143 -10.81 6.76 -2.12
N VAL A 144 -10.86 5.95 -1.06
CA VAL A 144 -9.69 5.61 -0.25
C VAL A 144 -9.23 4.21 -0.61
N TYR A 145 -7.94 4.07 -0.88
CA TYR A 145 -7.29 2.82 -1.27
C TYR A 145 -6.08 2.59 -0.38
N VAL A 146 -5.65 1.33 -0.26
CA VAL A 146 -4.41 0.99 0.45
C VAL A 146 -3.58 0.01 -0.37
N THR A 147 -2.28 0.26 -0.43
CA THR A 147 -1.30 -0.57 -1.13
C THR A 147 -0.01 -0.61 -0.33
N GLY A 148 0.86 -1.58 -0.61
CA GLY A 148 2.15 -1.65 0.06
C GLY A 148 2.96 -2.86 -0.34
N LEU A 149 4.26 -2.76 -0.11
CA LEU A 149 5.24 -3.78 -0.47
C LEU A 149 5.47 -4.76 0.68
N SER A 150 5.53 -6.06 0.42
CA SER A 150 6.00 -7.09 1.36
C SER A 150 5.29 -7.04 2.72
N GLY A 151 5.95 -6.58 3.78
CA GLY A 151 5.34 -6.32 5.09
C GLY A 151 4.15 -5.36 5.02
N GLY A 152 4.28 -4.27 4.26
CA GLY A 152 3.18 -3.35 3.96
C GLY A 152 2.10 -3.99 3.08
N GLY A 153 2.45 -4.95 2.22
CA GLY A 153 1.47 -5.75 1.46
C GLY A 153 0.68 -6.71 2.36
N ARG A 154 1.34 -7.32 3.36
CA ARG A 154 0.66 -8.12 4.38
C ARG A 154 -0.27 -7.25 5.25
N MET A 155 0.18 -6.05 5.63
CA MET A 155 -0.66 -5.09 6.37
C MET A 155 -1.84 -4.60 5.53
N THR A 156 -1.63 -4.33 4.24
CA THR A 156 -2.67 -4.01 3.25
C THR A 156 -3.74 -5.10 3.22
N SER A 157 -3.31 -6.37 3.15
CA SER A 157 -4.21 -7.53 3.19
C SER A 157 -4.98 -7.62 4.51
N TRP A 158 -4.31 -7.37 5.63
CA TRP A 158 -4.91 -7.41 6.96
C TRP A 158 -5.97 -6.32 7.14
N LEU A 159 -5.70 -5.09 6.69
CA LEU A 159 -6.67 -3.99 6.69
C LEU A 159 -7.93 -4.34 5.90
N GLY A 160 -7.79 -5.01 4.75
CA GLY A 160 -8.95 -5.52 4.02
C GLY A 160 -9.80 -6.51 4.82
N CYS A 161 -9.19 -7.29 5.71
CA CYS A 161 -9.91 -8.25 6.56
C CYS A 161 -10.66 -7.58 7.72
N VAL A 162 -10.07 -6.56 8.35
CA VAL A 162 -10.52 -6.03 9.65
C VAL A 162 -11.13 -4.63 9.59
N ALA A 163 -10.85 -3.85 8.54
CA ALA A 163 -11.40 -2.52 8.31
C ALA A 163 -11.92 -2.35 6.86
N PRO A 164 -12.70 -3.32 6.32
CA PRO A 164 -13.16 -3.30 4.93
C PRO A 164 -13.98 -2.05 4.58
N GLU A 165 -14.64 -1.44 5.56
CA GLU A 165 -15.46 -0.24 5.38
C GLU A 165 -14.65 1.05 5.21
N ARG A 166 -13.32 1.02 5.34
CA ARG A 166 -12.46 2.19 5.12
C ARG A 166 -11.88 2.27 3.71
N PHE A 167 -11.87 1.17 2.96
CA PHE A 167 -11.16 1.10 1.68
C PHE A 167 -12.11 0.67 0.56
N ALA A 168 -12.12 1.44 -0.53
CA ALA A 168 -12.84 1.08 -1.75
C ALA A 168 -12.20 -0.12 -2.47
N ALA A 169 -10.88 -0.24 -2.39
CA ALA A 169 -10.11 -1.40 -2.84
C ALA A 169 -8.76 -1.47 -2.11
N ILE A 170 -8.18 -2.67 -2.06
CA ILE A 170 -6.83 -2.92 -1.55
C ILE A 170 -5.93 -3.45 -2.66
N ALA A 171 -4.65 -3.11 -2.63
CA ALA A 171 -3.67 -3.56 -3.61
C ALA A 171 -2.36 -4.04 -2.97
N PRO A 172 -2.31 -5.25 -2.40
CA PRO A 172 -1.09 -5.77 -1.78
C PRO A 172 -0.04 -6.13 -2.85
N VAL A 173 1.20 -5.69 -2.65
CA VAL A 173 2.34 -5.95 -3.54
C VAL A 173 3.31 -6.92 -2.86
N VAL A 174 3.57 -8.07 -3.51
CA VAL A 174 4.35 -9.20 -2.98
C VAL A 174 4.01 -9.52 -1.52
N GLY A 175 2.73 -9.45 -1.18
CA GLY A 175 2.26 -9.49 0.21
C GLY A 175 0.81 -9.93 0.38
N LEU A 176 0.17 -10.48 -0.66
CA LEU A 176 -1.23 -10.90 -0.59
C LEU A 176 -1.41 -12.01 0.45
N ARG A 177 -2.32 -11.76 1.39
CA ARG A 177 -2.79 -12.69 2.41
C ARG A 177 -4.31 -12.57 2.54
N ALA A 178 -4.97 -13.60 3.07
CA ALA A 178 -6.40 -13.62 3.36
C ALA A 178 -6.64 -14.17 4.78
N GLY A 179 -6.00 -13.52 5.75
CA GLY A 179 -5.91 -13.97 7.14
C GLY A 179 -4.57 -14.62 7.50
N ASN A 180 -4.43 -14.93 8.79
CA ASN A 180 -3.29 -15.62 9.36
C ASN A 180 -3.21 -17.08 8.87
N PRO A 181 -2.02 -17.70 8.93
CA PRO A 181 -1.90 -19.14 8.72
C PRO A 181 -2.69 -19.94 9.77
N LEU A 182 -3.28 -21.07 9.37
CA LEU A 182 -3.86 -22.01 10.33
C LEU A 182 -2.75 -22.60 11.21
N LYS A 183 -2.92 -22.54 12.54
CA LYS A 183 -1.92 -23.08 13.50
C LYS A 183 -1.56 -24.54 13.27
N ARG A 184 -2.55 -25.36 12.93
CA ARG A 184 -2.39 -26.81 12.69
C ARG A 184 -1.87 -27.16 11.30
N ASP A 185 -1.97 -26.21 10.36
CA ASP A 185 -1.60 -26.39 8.96
C ASP A 185 -1.29 -25.02 8.36
N PRO A 186 -0.05 -24.53 8.51
CA PRO A 186 0.30 -23.18 8.09
C PRO A 186 0.30 -23.02 6.56
N THR A 187 0.11 -24.10 5.79
CA THR A 187 -0.06 -24.06 4.33
C THR A 187 -1.45 -23.60 3.90
N ARG A 188 -2.35 -23.34 4.86
CA ARG A 188 -3.72 -22.87 4.62
C ARG A 188 -4.04 -21.60 5.40
N PRO A 189 -4.86 -20.69 4.85
CA PRO A 189 -5.35 -19.51 5.58
C PRO A 189 -6.39 -19.91 6.64
N ASP A 190 -6.34 -19.27 7.81
CA ASP A 190 -7.32 -19.42 8.89
C ASP A 190 -8.56 -18.56 8.61
N PRO A 191 -9.71 -19.17 8.27
CA PRO A 191 -10.93 -18.41 7.97
C PRO A 191 -11.47 -17.61 9.16
N ARG A 192 -11.01 -17.88 10.39
CA ARG A 192 -11.42 -17.11 11.59
C ARG A 192 -10.73 -15.76 11.68
N SER A 193 -9.55 -15.63 11.08
CA SER A 193 -8.72 -14.43 11.16
C SER A 193 -9.06 -13.37 10.09
N CYS A 194 -9.86 -13.73 9.08
CA CYS A 194 -10.28 -12.80 8.03
C CYS A 194 -11.76 -13.03 7.66
N ARG A 195 -12.62 -12.12 8.11
CA ARG A 195 -14.08 -12.18 7.94
C ARG A 195 -14.67 -10.78 7.71
N PRO A 196 -14.29 -10.08 6.62
CA PRO A 196 -14.85 -8.78 6.31
C PRO A 196 -16.38 -8.87 6.17
N LYS A 197 -17.08 -7.85 6.67
CA LYS A 197 -18.57 -7.79 6.66
C LYS A 197 -19.11 -7.48 5.26
N THR A 198 -18.32 -6.81 4.43
CA THR A 198 -18.61 -6.45 3.04
C THR A 198 -17.56 -7.04 2.11
N PRO A 199 -17.87 -7.25 0.82
CA PRO A 199 -16.88 -7.64 -0.17
C PRO A 199 -15.83 -6.52 -0.28
N VAL A 200 -14.59 -6.91 -0.62
CA VAL A 200 -13.47 -5.98 -0.76
C VAL A 200 -12.82 -6.25 -2.10
N SER A 201 -12.75 -5.25 -2.99
CA SER A 201 -12.00 -5.40 -4.23
C SER A 201 -10.51 -5.54 -3.93
N VAL A 202 -9.89 -6.60 -4.44
CA VAL A 202 -8.47 -6.92 -4.23
C VAL A 202 -7.76 -6.94 -5.57
N ILE A 203 -6.71 -6.13 -5.68
CA ILE A 203 -5.84 -6.04 -6.86
C ILE A 203 -4.41 -6.36 -6.42
N ALA A 204 -4.06 -7.64 -6.37
CA ALA A 204 -2.76 -8.09 -5.91
C ALA A 204 -1.70 -7.96 -7.00
N PHE A 205 -0.45 -7.74 -6.59
CA PHE A 205 0.71 -7.75 -7.46
C PHE A 205 1.76 -8.70 -6.91
N ALA A 206 2.41 -9.47 -7.77
CA ALA A 206 3.48 -10.38 -7.39
C ALA A 206 4.53 -10.54 -8.49
N GLY A 207 5.67 -11.13 -8.14
CA GLY A 207 6.69 -11.57 -9.07
C GLY A 207 6.92 -13.06 -8.91
N ASP A 208 7.01 -13.79 -10.02
CA ASP A 208 7.17 -15.26 -10.00
C ASP A 208 8.58 -15.74 -9.62
N ALA A 209 9.56 -14.84 -9.58
CA ALA A 209 10.93 -15.09 -9.16
C ALA A 209 11.22 -14.58 -7.72
N ASP A 210 10.20 -14.16 -6.98
CA ASP A 210 10.32 -13.74 -5.58
C ASP A 210 10.73 -14.93 -4.68
N ARG A 211 11.90 -14.82 -4.05
CA ARG A 211 12.44 -15.83 -3.12
C ARG A 211 12.20 -15.51 -1.64
N THR A 212 11.72 -14.30 -1.34
CA THR A 212 11.40 -13.88 0.03
C THR A 212 9.96 -14.21 0.36
N ASN A 213 9.05 -13.86 -0.54
CA ASN A 213 7.63 -14.19 -0.47
C ASN A 213 7.21 -15.02 -1.71
N PRO A 214 7.67 -16.29 -1.84
CA PRO A 214 7.35 -17.10 -3.02
C PRO A 214 5.83 -17.27 -3.21
N ILE A 215 5.37 -17.23 -4.46
CA ILE A 215 3.96 -17.48 -4.82
C ILE A 215 3.50 -18.84 -4.30
N GLN A 216 4.39 -19.84 -4.30
CA GLN A 216 4.13 -21.20 -3.83
C GLN A 216 4.08 -21.32 -2.30
N GLY A 217 4.34 -20.23 -1.56
CA GLY A 217 4.45 -20.28 -0.10
C GLY A 217 5.76 -20.93 0.36
N GLY A 218 5.78 -21.45 1.59
CA GLY A 218 6.94 -22.12 2.16
C GLY A 218 8.11 -21.19 2.49
N GLY A 219 7.85 -19.90 2.65
CA GLY A 219 8.86 -18.92 3.02
C GLY A 219 9.13 -18.89 4.53
N ALA A 220 9.63 -17.75 5.01
CA ALA A 220 9.86 -17.49 6.42
C ALA A 220 8.56 -17.61 7.27
N PRO A 221 8.63 -17.66 8.61
CA PRO A 221 7.44 -17.83 9.47
C PRO A 221 6.29 -16.82 9.24
N TYR A 222 6.58 -15.63 8.72
CA TYR A 222 5.59 -14.62 8.34
C TYR A 222 4.97 -14.83 6.94
N TRP A 223 5.44 -15.82 6.19
CA TRP A 223 5.07 -16.13 4.80
C TRP A 223 4.93 -17.65 4.57
N SER A 224 3.81 -18.23 5.01
CA SER A 224 3.64 -19.69 5.01
C SER A 224 2.84 -20.24 3.81
N TYR A 225 1.54 -19.94 3.70
CA TYR A 225 0.69 -20.53 2.64
C TYR A 225 0.93 -19.86 1.27
N PRO A 226 0.61 -20.55 0.15
CA PRO A 226 0.76 -20.01 -1.20
C PRO A 226 -0.11 -18.77 -1.46
N MET A 227 0.36 -17.84 -2.30
CA MET A 227 -0.42 -16.67 -2.71
C MET A 227 -1.76 -17.06 -3.34
N HIS A 228 -1.79 -18.06 -4.23
CA HIS A 228 -3.03 -18.55 -4.84
C HIS A 228 -4.07 -19.05 -3.81
N ALA A 229 -3.63 -19.52 -2.64
CA ALA A 229 -4.56 -19.88 -1.56
C ALA A 229 -5.24 -18.63 -0.95
N ALA A 230 -4.54 -17.49 -0.89
CA ALA A 230 -5.17 -16.21 -0.55
C ALA A 230 -6.08 -15.70 -1.66
N GLU A 231 -5.69 -15.79 -2.93
CA GLU A 231 -6.53 -15.37 -4.06
C GLU A 231 -7.86 -16.11 -4.07
N GLN A 232 -7.81 -17.45 -3.98
CA GLN A 232 -9.00 -18.28 -3.90
C GLN A 232 -9.85 -17.92 -2.68
N ARG A 233 -9.22 -17.62 -1.54
CA ARG A 233 -9.95 -17.22 -0.32
C ARG A 233 -10.62 -15.86 -0.47
N TRP A 234 -9.97 -14.88 -1.09
CA TRP A 234 -10.57 -13.59 -1.40
C TRP A 234 -11.72 -13.71 -2.40
N ALA A 235 -11.56 -14.54 -3.43
CA ALA A 235 -12.65 -14.86 -4.35
C ALA A 235 -13.87 -15.46 -3.62
N GLN A 236 -13.64 -16.36 -2.64
CA GLN A 236 -14.71 -16.89 -1.78
C GLN A 236 -15.34 -15.82 -0.87
N LEU A 237 -14.52 -14.96 -0.24
CA LEU A 237 -14.98 -13.85 0.60
C LEU A 237 -15.88 -12.88 -0.20
N ASN A 238 -15.49 -12.59 -1.44
CA ASN A 238 -16.23 -11.75 -2.37
C ASN A 238 -17.38 -12.49 -3.09
N ARG A 239 -17.56 -13.79 -2.85
CA ARG A 239 -18.55 -14.65 -3.53
C ARG A 239 -18.47 -14.57 -5.05
N CYS A 240 -17.26 -14.59 -5.59
CA CYS A 240 -17.02 -14.72 -7.03
C CYS A 240 -17.58 -16.05 -7.54
N ARG A 241 -18.29 -16.01 -8.67
CA ARG A 241 -18.97 -17.18 -9.26
C ARG A 241 -18.22 -17.79 -10.43
N ALA A 242 -17.33 -17.03 -11.06
CA ALA A 242 -16.51 -17.50 -12.17
C ALA A 242 -15.21 -18.14 -11.66
N ALA A 243 -14.74 -19.17 -12.37
CA ALA A 243 -13.38 -19.64 -12.26
C ALA A 243 -12.38 -18.54 -12.66
N PRO A 244 -11.14 -18.56 -12.14
CA PRO A 244 -10.14 -17.57 -12.55
C PRO A 244 -9.82 -17.71 -14.03
N VAL A 245 -9.70 -16.58 -14.72
CA VAL A 245 -9.18 -16.51 -16.09
C VAL A 245 -7.77 -15.95 -16.02
N THR A 246 -6.82 -16.67 -16.62
CA THR A 246 -5.42 -16.23 -16.74
C THR A 246 -5.17 -15.70 -18.14
N ARG A 247 -4.59 -14.50 -18.25
CA ARG A 247 -4.22 -13.90 -19.54
C ARG A 247 -3.01 -12.98 -19.43
N PHE A 248 -2.21 -12.86 -20.48
CA PHE A 248 -1.19 -11.83 -20.55
C PHE A 248 -1.83 -10.46 -20.79
N VAL A 249 -1.44 -9.48 -19.98
CA VAL A 249 -1.83 -8.05 -20.13
C VAL A 249 -0.67 -7.20 -20.64
N SER A 250 0.55 -7.75 -20.64
CA SER A 250 1.71 -7.23 -21.35
C SER A 250 2.67 -8.38 -21.66
N ALA A 251 3.80 -8.11 -22.32
CA ALA A 251 4.79 -9.14 -22.65
C ALA A 251 5.38 -9.87 -21.42
N ARG A 252 5.35 -9.26 -20.24
CA ARG A 252 5.94 -9.81 -19.00
C ARG A 252 4.97 -9.84 -17.83
N VAL A 253 3.70 -9.52 -18.03
CA VAL A 253 2.71 -9.52 -16.95
C VAL A 253 1.52 -10.34 -17.38
N TYR A 254 1.21 -11.36 -16.59
CA TYR A 254 -0.06 -12.07 -16.69
C TYR A 254 -0.98 -11.71 -15.52
N GLU A 255 -2.28 -11.74 -15.79
CA GLU A 255 -3.34 -11.39 -14.89
C GLU A 255 -4.21 -12.61 -14.65
N GLU A 256 -4.42 -12.95 -13.39
CA GLU A 256 -5.39 -13.93 -12.91
C GLU A 256 -6.60 -13.18 -12.37
N HIS A 257 -7.77 -13.37 -12.98
CA HIS A 257 -8.97 -12.59 -12.66
C HIS A 257 -10.14 -13.50 -12.28
N TYR A 258 -10.68 -13.29 -11.08
CA TYR A 258 -11.94 -13.88 -10.62
C TYR A 258 -13.06 -12.85 -10.80
N GLY A 259 -13.99 -13.18 -11.70
CA GLY A 259 -15.11 -12.30 -12.06
C GLY A 259 -16.43 -12.65 -11.39
N ALA A 260 -17.44 -11.82 -11.68
CA ALA A 260 -18.84 -12.00 -11.25
C ALA A 260 -19.01 -12.14 -9.72
N CYS A 261 -18.25 -11.35 -8.97
CA CYS A 261 -18.32 -11.30 -7.51
C CYS A 261 -19.48 -10.42 -7.03
N ARG A 262 -19.81 -10.55 -5.74
CA ARG A 262 -20.90 -9.81 -5.10
C ARG A 262 -20.60 -8.31 -5.07
N ASP A 263 -21.64 -7.50 -5.22
CA ASP A 263 -21.58 -6.04 -5.10
C ASP A 263 -20.55 -5.37 -6.01
N GLY A 264 -20.23 -5.99 -7.15
CA GLY A 264 -19.23 -5.46 -8.10
C GLY A 264 -17.79 -5.54 -7.59
N ALA A 265 -17.52 -6.29 -6.52
CA ALA A 265 -16.15 -6.54 -6.06
C ALA A 265 -15.36 -7.32 -7.11
N GLU A 266 -14.03 -7.23 -7.01
CA GLU A 266 -13.11 -7.95 -7.88
C GLU A 266 -12.04 -8.67 -7.06
N MET A 267 -11.53 -9.78 -7.58
CA MET A 267 -10.29 -10.38 -7.12
C MET A 267 -9.40 -10.60 -8.35
N THR A 268 -8.35 -9.80 -8.45
CA THR A 268 -7.39 -9.84 -9.56
C THR A 268 -5.98 -9.91 -9.01
N ALA A 269 -5.11 -10.74 -9.58
CA ALA A 269 -3.69 -10.75 -9.32
C ALA A 269 -2.92 -10.50 -10.62
N ARG A 270 -1.96 -9.57 -10.60
CA ARG A 270 -1.01 -9.35 -11.70
C ARG A 270 0.36 -9.86 -11.30
N ILE A 271 0.86 -10.83 -12.06
CA ILE A 271 2.14 -11.47 -11.80
C ILE A 271 3.13 -11.08 -12.90
N THR A 272 4.24 -10.51 -12.47
CA THR A 272 5.36 -10.11 -13.33
C THR A 272 6.34 -11.28 -13.49
N VAL A 273 6.51 -11.74 -14.73
CA VAL A 273 7.44 -12.81 -15.11
C VAL A 273 8.88 -12.33 -14.94
N GLY A 274 9.66 -13.09 -14.19
CA GLY A 274 11.01 -12.74 -13.73
C GLY A 274 11.03 -11.69 -12.61
N GLY A 275 9.86 -11.28 -12.08
CA GLY A 275 9.77 -10.29 -11.01
C GLY A 275 10.25 -10.86 -9.67
N GLY A 276 11.12 -10.14 -8.98
CA GLY A 276 11.62 -10.51 -7.65
C GLY A 276 10.89 -9.81 -6.49
N HIS A 277 11.51 -9.84 -5.30
CA HIS A 277 10.98 -9.20 -4.09
C HIS A 277 11.17 -7.68 -4.09
N SER A 278 10.39 -6.97 -4.92
CA SER A 278 10.50 -5.53 -5.12
C SER A 278 9.17 -4.91 -5.53
N TRP A 279 9.13 -3.60 -5.75
CA TRP A 279 7.97 -2.93 -6.32
C TRP A 279 7.78 -3.33 -7.80
N VAL A 280 7.09 -4.43 -8.03
CA VAL A 280 6.85 -5.04 -9.36
C VAL A 280 5.65 -4.44 -10.10
N VAL A 281 5.19 -3.26 -9.66
CA VAL A 281 3.91 -2.66 -10.07
C VAL A 281 4.13 -1.61 -11.15
N ASP A 282 3.32 -1.67 -12.21
CA ASP A 282 3.07 -0.51 -13.06
C ASP A 282 2.08 0.42 -12.36
N ASN A 283 2.54 1.59 -11.92
CA ASN A 283 1.72 2.51 -11.13
C ASN A 283 0.53 3.09 -11.90
N GLU A 284 0.64 3.26 -13.22
CA GLU A 284 -0.49 3.71 -14.04
C GLU A 284 -1.57 2.63 -14.09
N ALA A 285 -1.13 1.39 -14.23
CA ALA A 285 -2.02 0.25 -14.21
C ALA A 285 -2.64 0.02 -12.82
N LEU A 286 -1.88 0.22 -11.74
CA LEU A 286 -2.39 0.22 -10.37
C LEU A 286 -3.50 1.26 -10.19
N TRP A 287 -3.24 2.51 -10.59
CA TRP A 287 -4.22 3.57 -10.46
C TRP A 287 -5.48 3.29 -11.29
N ALA A 288 -5.32 2.90 -12.56
CA ALA A 288 -6.42 2.59 -13.45
C ALA A 288 -7.33 1.47 -12.92
N LEU A 289 -6.79 0.51 -12.15
CA LEU A 289 -7.58 -0.53 -11.49
C LEU A 289 -8.27 -0.01 -10.22
N LEU A 290 -7.52 0.66 -9.33
CA LEU A 290 -8.05 1.20 -8.07
C LEU A 290 -9.19 2.20 -8.33
N SER A 291 -9.02 3.11 -9.28
CA SER A 291 -9.94 4.22 -9.54
C SER A 291 -11.32 3.79 -10.02
N ARG A 292 -11.50 2.53 -10.43
CA ARG A 292 -12.80 1.95 -10.82
C ARG A 292 -13.69 1.68 -9.61
N HIS A 293 -13.09 1.54 -8.43
CA HIS A 293 -13.80 1.19 -7.23
C HIS A 293 -14.13 2.44 -6.41
N ARG A 294 -15.36 2.48 -5.92
CA ARG A 294 -15.84 3.44 -4.94
C ARG A 294 -16.55 2.70 -3.83
N ARG A 295 -16.39 3.19 -2.60
CA ARG A 295 -17.17 2.71 -1.46
C ARG A 295 -18.58 3.29 -1.54
N GLY A 296 -19.58 2.43 -1.36
CA GLY A 296 -21.00 2.80 -1.23
C GLY A 296 -21.35 3.44 0.11
#